data_AF-A0A1W0A4B0-F1
#
_entry.id   AF-A0A1W0A4B0-F1
#
_cell.length_a   1.000
_cell.length_b   1.000
_cell.length_c   1.000
_cell.angle_alpha   90.00
_cell.angle_beta   90.00
_cell.angle_gamma   90.00
#
_symmetry.space_group_name_H-M   'P 1'
#
loop_
_entity.id
_entity.type
_entity.pdbx_description
1 polymer ?
#
loop_
_entity_poly.entity_id
_entity_poly.type
_entity_poly.pdbx_seq_one_letter_code
_entity_poly.pdbx_strand_id
1 'polypeptide(L)'
;MAPEVLKPACIVYTPGIKATKHVSFLSQKSIFVQTPPSVLEAMETTRAKLLCECKDFSKPTQYQWEQAKAQFQWEAYMENATQYLSLLQGYFAPKETPPPPSEEATEEDQSKKKLLKSTQTTTPISFASCEWLDVAAKSAVHSLNAFHEYAHTMYAIVCILFQRASDLANIMLSTRDFDFDEPKLKEAYQILLRASGICDSTLGFLGYTRQAPTTTNTSSNDAAMEAWRAEQAQADTASQFAKELSRVKDFEGGIILTAMRSIALAQAQELVVLRGVTRETVDWVLMGKLCSDIAKRYKGMSFSLTWVLIFKILPPNQPRLRAWCDFKSIYYSALSPYYQGVAEWNKNDAAGCVQAIAQYQQAKEELAKLQTFAAETQRSREIIQRDLDIAAARNSSIYFESIPTPLPELPPTSLVQIQTFSTPVVNTLWKEPVPVNTTASAPPRGSPALKQPDPGCGCTIM
;
A
#
# COMPACT_ATOMS: atom_id res chain seq x y z
N MET A 1 -10.87 -22.69 33.95
CA MET A 1 -10.55 -22.04 32.66
C MET A 1 -10.68 -20.54 32.87
N ALA A 2 -9.66 -19.76 32.53
CA ALA A 2 -9.79 -18.30 32.50
C ALA A 2 -10.83 -17.90 31.44
N PRO A 3 -11.69 -16.89 31.69
CA PRO A 3 -12.65 -16.45 30.69
C PRO A 3 -11.92 -15.94 29.44
N GLU A 4 -12.49 -16.24 28.27
CA GLU A 4 -11.94 -15.81 26.99
C GLU A 4 -11.93 -14.28 26.89
N VAL A 5 -10.76 -13.64 26.81
CA VAL A 5 -10.65 -12.18 26.61
C VAL A 5 -10.97 -11.80 25.16
N LEU A 6 -11.54 -10.61 24.96
CA LEU A 6 -11.86 -10.07 23.64
C LEU A 6 -10.60 -9.96 22.78
N LYS A 7 -10.66 -10.60 21.60
CA LYS A 7 -9.65 -10.47 20.54
C LYS A 7 -10.17 -9.50 19.48
N PRO A 8 -9.32 -8.62 18.92
CA PRO A 8 -9.75 -7.68 17.89
C PRO A 8 -10.18 -8.41 16.62
N ALA A 9 -11.19 -7.87 15.93
CA ALA A 9 -11.74 -8.50 14.72
C ALA A 9 -10.80 -8.48 13.50
N CYS A 10 -9.77 -7.63 13.48
CA CYS A 10 -8.72 -7.56 12.44
C CYS A 10 -9.19 -7.63 10.97
N ILE A 11 -10.41 -7.16 10.67
CA ILE A 11 -10.98 -7.16 9.33
C ILE A 11 -10.14 -6.29 8.41
N VAL A 12 -9.58 -6.86 7.34
CA VAL A 12 -8.71 -6.14 6.41
C VAL A 12 -9.54 -5.53 5.27
N TYR A 13 -9.35 -4.24 5.01
CA TYR A 13 -9.82 -3.55 3.81
C TYR A 13 -9.06 -4.04 2.58
N THR A 14 -9.79 -4.34 1.51
CA THR A 14 -9.21 -4.66 0.20
C THR A 14 -9.69 -3.63 -0.84
N PRO A 15 -8.78 -2.88 -1.48
CA PRO A 15 -9.16 -1.86 -2.48
C PRO A 15 -9.67 -2.46 -3.80
N GLY A 16 -9.47 -3.77 -4.01
CA GLY A 16 -9.67 -4.45 -5.28
C GLY A 16 -8.38 -4.52 -6.11
N ILE A 17 -8.24 -5.54 -6.95
CA ILE A 17 -7.04 -5.76 -7.76
C ILE A 17 -7.09 -4.92 -9.04
N LYS A 18 -5.97 -4.27 -9.39
CA LYS A 18 -5.85 -3.50 -10.65
C LYS A 18 -5.76 -4.43 -11.85
N ALA A 19 -6.57 -4.13 -12.86
CA ALA A 19 -6.56 -4.87 -14.12
C ALA A 19 -5.70 -4.15 -15.17
N THR A 20 -4.86 -4.85 -15.94
CA THR A 20 -4.20 -4.33 -17.16
C THR A 20 -4.28 -5.27 -18.36
N LYS A 21 -4.29 -4.73 -19.57
CA LYS A 21 -4.25 -5.53 -20.80
C LYS A 21 -2.92 -6.30 -20.92
N HIS A 22 -2.97 -7.49 -21.52
CA HIS A 22 -1.76 -8.21 -21.88
C HIS A 22 -0.96 -7.42 -22.93
N VAL A 23 0.36 -7.36 -22.76
CA VAL A 23 1.28 -6.67 -23.66
C VAL A 23 2.35 -7.67 -24.05
N SER A 24 2.52 -7.91 -25.35
CA SER A 24 3.69 -8.63 -25.86
C SER A 24 4.68 -7.62 -26.41
N PHE A 25 5.75 -7.39 -25.64
CA PHE A 25 6.79 -6.43 -25.98
C PHE A 25 7.61 -6.94 -27.17
N LEU A 26 7.86 -8.25 -27.25
CA LEU A 26 8.60 -8.87 -28.34
C LEU A 26 7.85 -8.88 -29.66
N SER A 27 6.52 -9.00 -29.67
CA SER A 27 5.75 -8.89 -30.92
C SER A 27 5.64 -7.45 -31.44
N GLN A 28 5.88 -6.46 -30.57
CA GLN A 28 5.79 -5.04 -30.87
C GLN A 28 7.17 -4.36 -31.00
N LYS A 29 8.24 -5.12 -31.30
CA LYS A 29 9.62 -4.62 -31.46
C LYS A 29 9.75 -3.41 -32.38
N SER A 30 8.90 -3.28 -33.40
CA SER A 30 8.87 -2.13 -34.30
C SER A 30 8.44 -0.83 -33.64
N ILE A 31 7.82 -0.88 -32.45
CA ILE A 31 7.41 0.28 -31.67
C ILE A 31 8.44 0.60 -30.58
N PHE A 32 9.16 -0.41 -30.09
CA PHE A 32 10.23 -0.30 -29.07
C PHE A 32 11.63 -0.29 -29.68
N VAL A 33 11.82 0.37 -30.83
CA VAL A 33 13.07 0.33 -31.62
C VAL A 33 14.30 0.81 -30.82
N GLN A 34 14.07 1.66 -29.83
CA GLN A 34 15.12 2.22 -28.97
C GLN A 34 15.38 1.39 -27.69
N THR A 35 14.67 0.28 -27.50
CA THR A 35 14.81 -0.60 -26.33
C THR A 35 15.57 -1.88 -26.73
N PRO A 36 16.60 -2.29 -25.96
CA PRO A 36 17.32 -3.54 -26.24
C PRO A 36 16.39 -4.77 -26.24
N PRO A 37 16.56 -5.74 -27.14
CA PRO A 37 15.73 -6.95 -27.17
C PRO A 37 15.75 -7.76 -25.86
N SER A 38 16.90 -7.79 -25.18
CA SER A 38 17.09 -8.43 -23.86
C SER A 38 16.22 -7.78 -22.79
N VAL A 39 16.09 -6.44 -22.82
CA VAL A 39 15.19 -5.68 -21.94
C VAL A 39 13.73 -6.02 -22.26
N LEU A 40 13.33 -6.10 -23.53
CA LEU A 40 11.95 -6.43 -23.92
C LEU A 40 11.56 -7.85 -23.48
N GLU A 41 12.44 -8.82 -23.62
CA GLU A 41 12.22 -10.21 -23.17
C GLU A 41 12.10 -10.29 -21.64
N ALA A 42 12.97 -9.59 -20.91
CA ALA A 42 12.92 -9.50 -19.46
C ALA A 42 11.63 -8.80 -19.00
N MET A 43 11.20 -7.73 -19.67
CA MET A 43 9.96 -7.03 -19.36
C MET A 43 8.73 -7.92 -19.61
N GLU A 44 8.69 -8.66 -20.71
CA GLU A 44 7.58 -9.58 -21.00
C GLU A 44 7.49 -10.67 -19.93
N THR A 45 8.62 -11.27 -19.57
CA THR A 45 8.68 -12.34 -18.55
C THR A 45 8.30 -11.83 -17.16
N THR A 46 8.90 -10.72 -16.70
CA THR A 46 8.67 -10.18 -15.36
C THR A 46 7.27 -9.58 -15.22
N ARG A 47 6.77 -8.90 -16.26
CA ARG A 47 5.38 -8.42 -16.29
C ARG A 47 4.39 -9.57 -16.29
N ALA A 48 4.60 -10.63 -17.07
CA ALA A 48 3.73 -11.80 -17.05
C ALA A 48 3.66 -12.43 -15.66
N LYS A 49 4.81 -12.64 -15.00
CA LYS A 49 4.86 -13.15 -13.61
C LYS A 49 4.13 -12.25 -12.61
N LEU A 50 4.35 -10.94 -12.71
CA LEU A 50 3.63 -9.96 -11.90
C LEU A 50 2.11 -10.08 -12.12
N LEU A 51 1.69 -10.21 -13.39
CA LEU A 51 0.29 -10.25 -13.77
C LEU A 51 -0.42 -11.58 -13.53
N CYS A 52 0.30 -12.71 -13.51
CA CYS A 52 -0.24 -13.99 -13.06
C CYS A 52 -0.84 -13.88 -11.66
N GLU A 53 -0.24 -13.03 -10.81
CA GLU A 53 -0.75 -12.72 -9.47
C GLU A 53 -1.79 -11.58 -9.47
N CYS A 54 -1.91 -10.83 -10.57
CA CYS A 54 -2.88 -9.73 -10.73
C CYS A 54 -4.24 -10.14 -11.36
N LYS A 55 -4.44 -11.31 -11.99
CA LYS A 55 -5.56 -11.44 -12.96
C LYS A 55 -6.15 -12.82 -13.26
N ASP A 56 -7.49 -12.85 -13.40
CA ASP A 56 -8.14 -12.77 -14.73
C ASP A 56 -9.58 -12.19 -14.66
N PHE A 57 -9.87 -11.15 -15.47
CA PHE A 57 -11.16 -10.42 -15.47
C PHE A 57 -12.10 -10.84 -16.61
N SER A 58 -11.72 -11.82 -17.43
CA SER A 58 -12.56 -12.31 -18.53
C SER A 58 -12.98 -13.77 -18.38
N LYS A 59 -12.42 -14.54 -17.44
CA LYS A 59 -12.80 -15.94 -17.21
C LYS A 59 -12.72 -16.32 -15.73
N PRO A 60 -13.84 -16.63 -15.06
CA PRO A 60 -13.83 -17.17 -13.71
C PRO A 60 -13.52 -18.68 -13.79
N THR A 61 -12.27 -19.07 -14.00
CA THR A 61 -11.86 -20.43 -13.62
C THR A 61 -11.40 -20.40 -12.16
N GLN A 62 -12.40 -20.36 -11.27
CA GLN A 62 -12.31 -20.37 -9.81
C GLN A 62 -11.41 -21.50 -9.26
N TYR A 63 -11.14 -22.55 -10.04
CA TYR A 63 -10.41 -23.76 -9.64
C TYR A 63 -8.88 -23.70 -9.77
N GLN A 64 -8.29 -22.86 -10.64
CA GLN A 64 -6.83 -22.72 -10.70
C GLN A 64 -6.31 -21.73 -9.64
N TRP A 65 -7.16 -20.79 -9.22
CA TRP A 65 -6.85 -19.77 -8.24
C TRP A 65 -6.61 -20.34 -6.84
N GLU A 66 -7.45 -21.24 -6.33
CA GLU A 66 -7.23 -21.80 -4.98
C GLU A 66 -5.92 -22.60 -4.90
N GLN A 67 -5.50 -23.22 -6.00
CA GLN A 67 -4.24 -23.95 -6.10
C GLN A 67 -3.02 -23.01 -6.18
N ALA A 68 -3.08 -21.94 -6.98
CA ALA A 68 -2.01 -20.92 -7.07
C ALA A 68 -1.91 -20.06 -5.80
N LYS A 69 -3.05 -19.69 -5.19
CA LYS A 69 -3.16 -18.96 -3.91
C LYS A 69 -2.51 -19.73 -2.76
N ALA A 70 -2.63 -21.05 -2.76
CA ALA A 70 -1.97 -21.92 -1.79
C ALA A 70 -0.43 -21.95 -1.95
N GLN A 71 0.08 -21.55 -3.12
CA GLN A 71 1.51 -21.52 -3.47
C GLN A 71 2.10 -20.11 -3.55
N PHE A 72 1.33 -19.05 -3.26
CA PHE A 72 1.80 -17.66 -3.33
C PHE A 72 2.98 -17.44 -2.39
N GLN A 73 4.15 -17.14 -2.97
CA GLN A 73 5.37 -16.78 -2.25
C GLN A 73 5.58 -15.27 -2.36
N TRP A 74 5.24 -14.54 -1.29
CA TRP A 74 5.27 -13.08 -1.30
C TRP A 74 6.67 -12.50 -1.57
N GLU A 75 7.73 -13.19 -1.12
CA GLU A 75 9.12 -12.78 -1.37
C GLU A 75 9.48 -12.88 -2.86
N ALA A 76 9.18 -14.02 -3.50
CA ALA A 76 9.39 -14.21 -4.92
C ALA A 76 8.56 -13.23 -5.77
N TYR A 77 7.33 -12.95 -5.34
CA TYR A 77 6.49 -11.93 -5.97
C TYR A 77 7.14 -10.54 -5.89
N MET A 78 7.60 -10.13 -4.71
CA MET A 78 8.26 -8.83 -4.51
C MET A 78 9.59 -8.72 -5.27
N GLU A 79 10.34 -9.82 -5.42
CA GLU A 79 11.54 -9.86 -6.23
C GLU A 79 11.20 -9.60 -7.71
N ASN A 80 10.23 -10.33 -8.27
CA ASN A 80 9.79 -10.13 -9.65
C ASN A 80 9.25 -8.72 -9.89
N ALA A 81 8.47 -8.18 -8.94
CA ALA A 81 7.96 -6.82 -8.98
C ALA A 81 9.09 -5.78 -9.00
N THR A 82 10.09 -5.95 -8.14
CA THR A 82 11.27 -5.08 -8.08
C THR A 82 12.07 -5.12 -9.38
N GLN A 83 12.24 -6.32 -9.97
CA GLN A 83 12.89 -6.49 -11.26
C GLN A 83 12.13 -5.76 -12.38
N TYR A 84 10.81 -5.89 -12.44
CA TYR A 84 10.00 -5.21 -13.45
C TYR A 84 10.05 -3.68 -13.32
N LEU A 85 9.93 -3.16 -12.11
CA LEU A 85 10.06 -1.73 -11.83
C LEU A 85 11.47 -1.20 -12.21
N SER A 86 12.52 -1.96 -11.93
CA SER A 86 13.90 -1.65 -12.33
C SER A 86 14.08 -1.58 -13.85
N LEU A 87 13.38 -2.43 -14.62
CA LEU A 87 13.37 -2.38 -16.08
C LEU A 87 12.65 -1.12 -16.58
N LEU A 88 11.48 -0.79 -16.02
CA LEU A 88 10.69 0.39 -16.40
C LEU A 88 11.43 1.71 -16.17
N GLN A 89 12.28 1.79 -15.14
CA GLN A 89 13.04 3.01 -14.86
C GLN A 89 13.99 3.44 -15.98
N GLY A 90 14.49 2.52 -16.80
CA GLY A 90 15.38 2.86 -17.91
C GLY A 90 14.72 3.77 -18.97
N TYR A 91 13.40 3.89 -18.98
CA TYR A 91 12.67 4.80 -19.88
C TYR A 91 12.70 6.27 -19.44
N PHE A 92 12.89 6.55 -18.15
CA PHE A 92 12.81 7.92 -17.60
C PHE A 92 14.00 8.28 -16.69
N ALA A 93 14.94 7.37 -16.46
CA ALA A 93 16.19 7.70 -15.79
C ALA A 93 17.07 8.59 -16.67
N PRO A 94 17.79 9.58 -16.09
CA PRO A 94 18.76 10.36 -16.84
C PRO A 94 19.84 9.43 -17.38
N LYS A 95 20.07 9.44 -18.70
CA LYS A 95 21.24 8.75 -19.27
C LYS A 95 22.50 9.48 -18.80
N GLU A 96 23.37 8.79 -18.08
CA GLU A 96 24.72 9.29 -17.81
C GLU A 96 25.42 9.46 -19.16
N THR A 97 25.61 10.70 -19.61
CA THR A 97 26.51 10.99 -20.71
C THR A 97 27.94 10.85 -20.18
N PRO A 98 28.79 9.99 -20.76
CA PRO A 98 30.20 9.99 -20.41
C PRO A 98 30.77 11.39 -20.67
N PRO A 99 31.67 11.90 -19.81
CA PRO A 99 32.32 13.18 -20.08
C PRO A 99 32.99 13.11 -21.45
N PRO A 100 32.88 14.16 -22.28
CA PRO A 100 33.53 14.16 -23.59
C PRO A 100 35.03 13.91 -23.40
N PRO A 101 35.69 13.17 -24.32
CA PRO A 101 37.13 12.98 -24.24
C PRO A 101 37.78 14.35 -24.22
N SER A 102 38.61 14.58 -23.20
CA SER A 102 39.32 15.82 -22.97
C SER A 102 40.35 16.03 -24.09
N GLU A 103 39.93 16.69 -25.17
CA GLU A 103 40.86 17.39 -26.05
C GLU A 103 41.40 18.60 -25.29
N GLU A 104 42.73 18.67 -25.20
CA GLU A 104 43.48 19.78 -24.60
C GLU A 104 43.06 21.10 -25.25
N ALA A 105 42.28 21.90 -24.52
CA ALA A 105 41.94 23.27 -24.93
C ALA A 105 42.25 24.23 -23.77
N THR A 106 43.12 25.19 -24.10
CA THR A 106 43.66 26.28 -23.26
C THR A 106 42.61 27.06 -22.46
N GLU A 107 43.05 27.55 -21.30
CA GLU A 107 42.23 28.07 -20.18
C GLU A 107 41.28 29.23 -20.50
N GLU A 108 41.40 29.92 -21.64
CA GLU A 108 40.53 31.07 -21.97
C GLU A 108 39.15 30.69 -22.54
N ASP A 109 38.95 29.45 -23.03
CA ASP A 109 37.68 29.02 -23.64
C ASP A 109 36.69 28.38 -22.64
N GLN A 110 37.14 28.09 -21.41
CA GLN A 110 36.31 27.46 -20.37
C GLN A 110 35.27 28.43 -19.77
N SER A 111 35.55 29.73 -19.79
CA SER A 111 34.69 30.76 -19.19
C SER A 111 33.44 31.04 -20.03
N LYS A 112 33.48 30.81 -21.35
CA LYS A 112 32.33 31.00 -22.26
C LYS A 112 31.50 29.73 -22.46
N LYS A 113 32.10 28.53 -22.34
CA LYS A 113 31.35 27.25 -22.39
C LYS A 113 30.55 26.95 -21.10
N LYS A 114 30.87 27.58 -19.97
CA LYS A 114 30.17 27.34 -18.69
C LYS A 114 28.74 27.92 -18.64
N LEU A 115 28.38 28.81 -19.56
CA LEU A 115 27.03 29.41 -19.63
C LEU A 115 26.10 28.77 -20.68
N LEU A 116 26.58 27.79 -21.45
CA LEU A 116 25.77 26.99 -22.38
C LEU A 116 26.01 25.49 -22.12
N LYS A 117 25.77 25.01 -20.89
CA LYS A 117 25.27 23.64 -20.76
C LYS A 117 23.83 23.65 -21.23
N SER A 118 23.67 23.57 -22.56
CA SER A 118 22.43 23.14 -23.16
C SER A 118 22.05 21.84 -22.47
N THR A 119 20.94 21.89 -21.72
CA THR A 119 20.19 20.73 -21.29
C THR A 119 19.83 19.98 -22.56
N GLN A 120 20.70 19.06 -23.01
CA GLN A 120 20.38 18.14 -24.08
C GLN A 120 19.21 17.32 -23.54
N THR A 121 18.02 17.73 -23.97
CA THR A 121 16.78 17.01 -23.80
C THR A 121 16.97 15.70 -24.55
N THR A 122 17.31 14.65 -23.79
CA THR A 122 17.31 13.28 -24.28
C THR A 122 15.92 13.03 -24.87
N THR A 123 15.88 12.62 -26.14
CA THR A 123 14.62 12.26 -26.80
C THR A 123 13.97 11.16 -25.97
N PRO A 124 12.72 11.34 -25.50
CA PRO A 124 12.07 10.35 -24.66
C PRO A 124 11.95 9.04 -25.43
N ILE A 125 12.40 7.93 -24.82
CA ILE A 125 12.26 6.60 -25.40
C ILE A 125 10.77 6.33 -25.55
N SER A 126 10.32 6.04 -26.78
CA SER A 126 8.92 5.79 -27.06
C SER A 126 8.43 4.56 -26.28
N PHE A 127 7.36 4.75 -25.51
CA PHE A 127 6.65 3.67 -24.83
C PHE A 127 5.26 3.57 -25.42
N ALA A 128 4.73 2.36 -25.64
CA ALA A 128 3.50 2.21 -26.43
C ALA A 128 2.44 1.29 -25.82
N SER A 129 2.51 1.03 -24.52
CA SER A 129 1.66 0.01 -23.92
C SER A 129 1.42 0.22 -22.42
N CYS A 130 0.50 1.11 -22.06
CA CYS A 130 -0.02 1.19 -20.70
C CYS A 130 -1.54 1.28 -20.77
N GLU A 131 -2.23 0.17 -20.46
CA GLU A 131 -3.70 0.16 -20.33
C GLU A 131 -4.07 -0.47 -19.00
N TRP A 132 -4.60 0.33 -18.08
CA TRP A 132 -4.93 -0.08 -16.71
C TRP A 132 -6.34 0.34 -16.32
N LEU A 133 -7.03 -0.48 -15.54
CA LEU A 133 -8.26 -0.13 -14.87
C LEU A 133 -7.96 0.84 -13.72
N ASP A 134 -8.50 2.04 -13.78
CA ASP A 134 -8.65 2.95 -12.64
C ASP A 134 -9.68 2.35 -11.68
N VAL A 135 -9.22 1.96 -10.48
CA VAL A 135 -10.06 1.22 -9.51
C VAL A 135 -11.10 2.16 -8.91
N ALA A 136 -10.70 3.41 -8.66
CA ALA A 136 -11.59 4.42 -8.11
C ALA A 136 -12.68 4.83 -9.12
N ALA A 137 -12.30 5.08 -10.37
CA ALA A 137 -13.23 5.49 -11.43
C ALA A 137 -13.98 4.32 -12.09
N LYS A 138 -13.50 3.08 -11.95
CA LYS A 138 -13.98 1.88 -12.65
C LYS A 138 -13.93 2.03 -14.18
N SER A 139 -12.92 2.71 -14.70
CA SER A 139 -12.72 2.94 -16.13
C SER A 139 -11.32 2.55 -16.56
N ALA A 140 -11.16 2.13 -17.82
CA ALA A 140 -9.84 1.88 -18.39
C ALA A 140 -9.13 3.20 -18.68
N VAL A 141 -7.85 3.27 -18.37
CA VAL A 141 -6.94 4.37 -18.63
C VAL A 141 -5.89 3.87 -19.59
N HIS A 142 -5.81 4.52 -20.75
CA HIS A 142 -4.80 4.25 -21.75
C HIS A 142 -3.75 5.37 -21.74
N SER A 143 -2.48 5.00 -21.76
CA SER A 143 -1.35 5.90 -21.86
C SER A 143 -0.21 5.27 -22.67
N LEU A 144 0.57 6.12 -23.32
CA LEU A 144 1.76 5.74 -24.08
C LEU A 144 3.03 6.19 -23.32
N ASN A 145 2.99 6.06 -21.99
CA ASN A 145 4.02 6.59 -21.11
C ASN A 145 4.48 5.53 -20.11
N ALA A 146 5.78 5.22 -20.09
CA ALA A 146 6.37 4.28 -19.14
C ALA A 146 6.22 4.74 -17.68
N PHE A 147 6.14 6.06 -17.46
CA PHE A 147 5.89 6.65 -16.14
C PHE A 147 4.49 6.27 -15.61
N HIS A 148 3.49 6.16 -16.50
CA HIS A 148 2.17 5.66 -16.15
C HIS A 148 2.20 4.16 -15.82
N GLU A 149 2.89 3.35 -16.64
CA GLU A 149 3.04 1.91 -16.37
C GLU A 149 3.69 1.69 -15.02
N TYR A 150 4.73 2.45 -14.69
CA TYR A 150 5.42 2.39 -13.40
C TYR A 150 4.49 2.73 -12.23
N ALA A 151 3.79 3.87 -12.29
CA ALA A 151 2.87 4.28 -11.23
C ALA A 151 1.73 3.26 -11.02
N HIS A 152 1.12 2.77 -12.12
CA HIS A 152 0.06 1.78 -12.04
C HIS A 152 0.56 0.42 -11.54
N THR A 153 1.78 0.02 -11.91
CA THR A 153 2.44 -1.18 -11.40
C THR A 153 2.64 -1.09 -9.88
N MET A 154 3.19 0.03 -9.39
CA MET A 154 3.36 0.27 -7.94
C MET A 154 2.03 0.17 -7.20
N TYR A 155 0.97 0.80 -7.72
CA TYR A 155 -0.37 0.72 -7.14
C TYR A 155 -0.91 -0.72 -7.16
N ALA A 156 -0.76 -1.45 -8.27
CA ALA A 156 -1.23 -2.82 -8.41
C ALA A 156 -0.55 -3.76 -7.40
N ILE A 157 0.76 -3.59 -7.18
CA ILE A 157 1.50 -4.31 -6.15
C ILE A 157 0.86 -4.10 -4.78
N VAL A 158 0.56 -2.85 -4.41
CA VAL A 158 -0.10 -2.55 -3.14
C VAL A 158 -1.45 -3.27 -3.03
N CYS A 159 -2.29 -3.24 -4.07
CA CYS A 159 -3.58 -3.94 -4.05
C CYS A 159 -3.44 -5.45 -3.75
N ILE A 160 -2.45 -6.11 -4.33
CA ILE A 160 -2.17 -7.53 -4.10
C ILE A 160 -1.71 -7.77 -2.66
N LEU A 161 -0.81 -6.93 -2.15
CA LEU A 161 -0.33 -7.05 -0.77
C LEU A 161 -1.48 -6.91 0.24
N PHE A 162 -2.41 -5.97 0.02
CA PHE A 162 -3.61 -5.85 0.85
C PHE A 162 -4.50 -7.11 0.76
N GLN A 163 -4.70 -7.65 -0.44
CA GLN A 163 -5.50 -8.86 -0.62
C GLN A 163 -4.87 -10.07 0.09
N ARG A 164 -3.55 -10.25 -0.03
CA ARG A 164 -2.82 -11.32 0.66
C ARG A 164 -2.88 -11.18 2.18
N ALA A 165 -2.66 -9.96 2.70
CA ALA A 165 -2.79 -9.69 4.13
C ALA A 165 -4.21 -10.01 4.63
N SER A 166 -5.24 -9.70 3.84
CA SER A 166 -6.63 -10.05 4.15
C SER A 166 -6.86 -11.56 4.19
N ASP A 167 -6.31 -12.30 3.23
CA ASP A 167 -6.46 -13.75 3.18
C ASP A 167 -5.82 -14.42 4.39
N LEU A 168 -4.61 -14.00 4.76
CA LEU A 168 -3.92 -14.48 5.95
C LEU A 168 -4.71 -14.13 7.22
N ALA A 169 -5.18 -12.88 7.36
CA ALA A 169 -5.98 -12.45 8.51
C ALA A 169 -7.26 -13.29 8.67
N ASN A 170 -7.98 -13.54 7.57
CA ASN A 170 -9.19 -14.34 7.58
C ASN A 170 -8.94 -15.79 8.02
N ILE A 171 -7.84 -16.40 7.56
CA ILE A 171 -7.44 -17.75 7.99
C ILE A 171 -7.25 -17.77 9.51
N MET A 172 -6.44 -16.86 10.06
CA MET A 172 -6.14 -16.82 11.51
C MET A 172 -7.38 -16.58 12.38
N LEU A 173 -8.28 -15.72 11.92
CA LEU A 173 -9.53 -15.42 12.64
C LEU A 173 -10.52 -16.59 12.59
N SER A 174 -10.45 -17.43 11.55
CA SER A 174 -11.32 -18.60 11.37
C SER A 174 -10.86 -19.82 12.19
N THR A 175 -9.56 -20.11 12.21
CA THR A 175 -8.95 -21.24 12.93
C THR A 175 -8.93 -21.01 14.43
N ARG A 176 -8.69 -19.76 14.86
CA ARG A 176 -8.53 -19.33 16.27
C ARG A 176 -7.40 -20.03 17.04
N ASP A 177 -6.54 -20.76 16.35
CA ASP A 177 -5.30 -21.34 16.87
C ASP A 177 -4.15 -20.37 16.59
N PHE A 178 -4.06 -19.34 17.43
CA PHE A 178 -3.13 -18.23 17.24
C PHE A 178 -1.66 -18.63 17.47
N ASP A 179 -1.41 -19.74 18.17
CA ASP A 179 -0.07 -20.26 18.38
C ASP A 179 0.42 -20.95 17.10
N PHE A 180 -0.43 -21.78 16.47
CA PHE A 180 -0.14 -22.39 15.18
C PHE A 180 -0.03 -21.35 14.05
N ASP A 181 -0.86 -20.31 14.11
CA ASP A 181 -0.96 -19.30 13.06
C ASP A 181 -0.02 -18.09 13.25
N GLU A 182 0.82 -18.05 14.29
CA GLU A 182 1.77 -16.96 14.52
C GLU A 182 2.65 -16.63 13.30
N PRO A 183 3.16 -17.59 12.50
CA PRO A 183 3.90 -17.28 11.28
C PRO A 183 3.06 -16.51 10.25
N LYS A 184 1.77 -16.84 10.10
CA LYS A 184 0.85 -16.14 9.19
C LYS A 184 0.59 -14.72 9.66
N LEU A 185 0.53 -14.50 10.98
CA LEU A 185 0.39 -13.17 11.57
C LEU A 185 1.60 -12.30 11.26
N LYS A 186 2.81 -12.85 11.42
CA LYS A 186 4.07 -12.18 11.08
C LYS A 186 4.14 -11.85 9.59
N GLU A 187 3.76 -12.78 8.72
CA GLU A 187 3.72 -12.56 7.28
C GLU A 187 2.77 -11.41 6.92
N ALA A 188 1.51 -11.46 7.40
CA ALA A 188 0.53 -10.40 7.15
C ALA A 188 1.00 -9.03 7.66
N TYR A 189 1.62 -8.99 8.84
CA TYR A 189 2.22 -7.79 9.41
C TYR A 189 3.31 -7.20 8.50
N GLN A 190 4.27 -8.02 8.05
CA GLN A 190 5.36 -7.58 7.16
C GLN A 190 4.83 -7.09 5.81
N ILE A 191 3.84 -7.79 5.26
CA ILE A 191 3.18 -7.41 4.00
C ILE A 191 2.53 -6.02 4.12
N LEU A 192 1.84 -5.74 5.23
CA LEU A 192 1.21 -4.44 5.45
C LEU A 192 2.25 -3.32 5.64
N LEU A 193 3.34 -3.57 6.37
CA LEU A 193 4.43 -2.60 6.48
C LEU A 193 5.04 -2.30 5.10
N ARG A 194 5.30 -3.34 4.30
CA ARG A 194 5.82 -3.19 2.94
C ARG A 194 4.87 -2.40 2.04
N ALA A 195 3.56 -2.70 2.10
CA ALA A 195 2.53 -1.97 1.36
C ALA A 195 2.54 -0.47 1.72
N SER A 196 2.69 -0.13 3.01
CA SER A 196 2.81 1.27 3.43
C SER A 196 4.04 1.98 2.83
N GLY A 197 5.17 1.28 2.76
CA GLY A 197 6.40 1.76 2.13
C GLY A 197 6.27 2.02 0.63
N ILE A 198 5.61 1.11 -0.08
CA ILE A 198 5.37 1.25 -1.52
C ILE A 198 4.43 2.43 -1.79
N CYS A 199 3.37 2.61 -0.99
CA CYS A 199 2.53 3.80 -1.10
C CYS A 199 3.33 5.09 -0.86
N ASP A 200 4.21 5.11 0.14
CA ASP A 200 5.06 6.26 0.46
C ASP A 200 6.02 6.59 -0.68
N SER A 201 6.72 5.58 -1.20
CA SER A 201 7.59 5.70 -2.39
C SER A 201 6.81 6.16 -3.63
N THR A 202 5.59 5.67 -3.83
CA THR A 202 4.72 6.09 -4.94
C THR A 202 4.30 7.55 -4.80
N LEU A 203 3.97 8.01 -3.59
CA LEU A 203 3.67 9.42 -3.34
C LEU A 203 4.87 10.32 -3.65
N GLY A 204 6.07 9.93 -3.21
CA GLY A 204 7.31 10.63 -3.57
C GLY A 204 7.56 10.64 -5.08
N PHE A 205 7.34 9.51 -5.75
CA PHE A 205 7.45 9.38 -7.21
C PHE A 205 6.50 10.30 -7.98
N LEU A 206 5.30 10.52 -7.45
CA LEU A 206 4.32 11.43 -8.05
C LEU A 206 4.54 12.91 -7.65
N GLY A 207 5.55 13.21 -6.84
CA GLY A 207 5.81 14.56 -6.34
C GLY A 207 4.88 15.02 -5.23
N TYR A 208 4.18 14.10 -4.56
CA TYR A 208 3.31 14.38 -3.39
C TYR A 208 4.08 14.32 -2.07
N THR A 209 5.36 14.71 -2.06
CA THR A 209 6.21 14.63 -0.88
C THR A 209 5.63 15.46 0.27
N ARG A 210 5.53 14.88 1.47
CA ARG A 210 5.36 15.68 2.68
C ARG A 210 6.67 16.43 2.89
N GLN A 211 6.58 17.74 3.11
CA GLN A 211 7.62 18.44 3.87
C GLN A 211 7.86 17.62 5.14
N ALA A 212 9.03 16.99 5.25
CA ALA A 212 9.44 16.41 6.52
C ALA A 212 9.28 17.49 7.59
N PRO A 213 8.82 17.16 8.82
CA PRO A 213 8.91 18.13 9.89
C PRO A 213 10.37 18.57 9.95
N THR A 214 10.59 19.86 9.74
CA THR A 214 11.87 20.54 9.82
C THR A 214 12.37 20.37 11.25
N THR A 215 12.98 19.22 11.54
CA THR A 215 13.90 19.11 12.66
C THR A 215 15.07 20.00 12.27
N THR A 216 15.05 21.21 12.79
CA THR A 216 16.17 22.14 12.87
C THR A 216 17.33 21.47 13.60
N ASN A 217 18.03 20.57 12.91
CA ASN A 217 19.36 20.13 13.27
C ASN A 217 20.21 20.33 12.02
N THR A 218 20.78 21.53 11.94
CA THR A 218 21.90 21.89 11.07
C THR A 218 23.10 20.99 11.39
N SER A 219 23.15 19.82 10.76
CA SER A 219 24.41 19.18 10.39
C SER A 219 24.34 18.93 8.89
N SER A 220 25.14 19.67 8.11
CA SER A 220 25.29 19.47 6.67
C SER A 220 25.98 18.12 6.40
N ASN A 221 25.22 17.03 6.52
CA ASN A 221 25.68 15.73 6.06
C ASN A 221 25.53 15.71 4.55
N ASP A 222 26.61 15.40 3.83
CA ASP A 222 26.59 15.26 2.36
C ASP A 222 25.48 14.32 1.89
N ALA A 223 25.13 13.31 2.70
CA ALA A 223 24.00 12.42 2.46
C ALA A 223 22.62 13.11 2.51
N ALA A 224 22.42 14.11 3.37
CA ALA A 224 21.17 14.88 3.42
C ALA A 224 21.06 15.83 2.23
N MET A 225 22.18 16.41 1.79
CA MET A 225 22.24 17.21 0.57
C MET A 225 22.01 16.34 -0.68
N GLU A 226 22.55 15.12 -0.72
CA GLU A 226 22.33 14.18 -1.81
C GLU A 226 20.89 13.68 -1.87
N ALA A 227 20.29 13.37 -0.72
CA ALA A 227 18.87 13.04 -0.62
C ALA A 227 17.99 14.21 -1.11
N TRP A 228 18.33 15.44 -0.76
CA TRP A 228 17.62 16.63 -1.24
C TRP A 228 17.76 16.82 -2.76
N ARG A 229 18.96 16.63 -3.33
CA ARG A 229 19.16 16.68 -4.79
C ARG A 229 18.35 15.60 -5.52
N ALA A 230 18.33 14.38 -4.98
CA ALA A 230 17.53 13.28 -5.51
C ALA A 230 16.03 13.61 -5.48
N GLU A 231 15.55 14.21 -4.38
CA GLU A 231 14.16 14.66 -4.24
C GLU A 231 13.80 15.75 -5.26
N GLN A 232 14.68 16.73 -5.48
CA GLN A 232 14.47 17.77 -6.50
C GLN A 232 14.44 17.18 -7.92
N ALA A 233 15.40 16.31 -8.27
CA ALA A 233 15.41 15.64 -9.57
C ALA A 233 14.16 14.78 -9.80
N GLN A 234 13.65 14.14 -8.75
CA GLN A 234 12.40 13.39 -8.79
C GLN A 234 11.19 14.32 -8.96
N ALA A 235 11.16 15.46 -8.28
CA ALA A 235 10.12 16.47 -8.44
C ALA A 235 10.10 17.06 -9.87
N ASP A 236 11.26 17.33 -10.45
CA ASP A 236 11.38 17.77 -11.83
C ASP A 236 10.84 16.72 -12.81
N THR A 237 11.22 15.45 -12.62
CA THR A 237 10.71 14.32 -13.40
C THR A 237 9.19 14.19 -13.27
N ALA A 238 8.66 14.26 -12.04
CA ALA A 238 7.22 14.23 -11.80
C ALA A 238 6.50 15.43 -12.46
N SER A 239 7.08 16.62 -12.42
CA SER A 239 6.50 17.81 -13.07
C SER A 239 6.36 17.65 -14.59
N GLN A 240 7.25 16.86 -15.21
CA GLN A 240 7.28 16.59 -16.63
C GLN A 240 6.31 15.46 -17.02
N PHE A 241 6.27 14.36 -16.26
CA PHE A 241 5.56 13.13 -16.65
C PHE A 241 4.28 12.82 -15.84
N ALA A 242 4.10 13.39 -14.64
CA ALA A 242 2.98 13.08 -13.75
C ALA A 242 1.72 13.95 -13.96
N LYS A 243 1.79 15.01 -14.78
CA LYS A 243 0.64 15.90 -15.04
C LYS A 243 -0.60 15.14 -15.51
N GLU A 244 -0.42 14.12 -16.34
CA GLU A 244 -1.51 13.27 -16.83
C GLU A 244 -2.05 12.30 -15.76
N LEU A 245 -1.20 11.82 -14.85
CA LEU A 245 -1.60 10.97 -13.72
C LEU A 245 -2.50 11.71 -12.72
N SER A 246 -2.37 13.03 -12.60
CA SER A 246 -3.27 13.82 -11.74
C SER A 246 -4.75 13.73 -12.15
N ARG A 247 -5.05 13.33 -13.39
CA ARG A 247 -6.41 13.12 -13.92
C ARG A 247 -6.95 11.72 -13.63
N VAL A 248 -6.09 10.78 -13.26
CA VAL A 248 -6.44 9.41 -12.90
C VAL A 248 -6.87 9.40 -11.43
N LYS A 249 -8.05 8.88 -11.13
CA LYS A 249 -8.65 8.97 -9.79
C LYS A 249 -7.88 8.17 -8.74
N ASP A 250 -7.19 7.11 -9.14
CA ASP A 250 -6.26 6.36 -8.27
C ASP A 250 -5.11 7.24 -7.72
N PHE A 251 -4.70 8.27 -8.45
CA PHE A 251 -3.52 9.10 -8.15
C PHE A 251 -3.84 10.57 -7.85
N GLU A 252 -5.05 11.02 -8.14
CA GLU A 252 -5.49 12.42 -7.98
C GLU A 252 -5.18 12.95 -6.57
N GLY A 253 -4.28 13.94 -6.51
CA GLY A 253 -3.84 14.58 -5.27
C GLY A 253 -3.15 13.64 -4.27
N GLY A 254 -2.78 12.42 -4.67
CA GLY A 254 -2.20 11.41 -3.79
C GLY A 254 -3.14 10.94 -2.68
N ILE A 255 -4.44 11.21 -2.79
CA ILE A 255 -5.40 11.04 -1.68
C ILE A 255 -5.58 9.56 -1.34
N ILE A 256 -5.85 8.73 -2.36
CA ILE A 256 -6.08 7.29 -2.16
C ILE A 256 -4.79 6.59 -1.70
N LEU A 257 -3.64 6.94 -2.27
CA LEU A 257 -2.34 6.42 -1.83
C LEU A 257 -2.02 6.81 -0.39
N THR A 258 -2.33 8.05 0.01
CA THR A 258 -2.20 8.50 1.41
C THR A 258 -3.12 7.72 2.35
N ALA A 259 -4.34 7.43 1.88
CA ALA A 259 -5.30 6.60 2.60
C ALA A 259 -4.78 5.17 2.78
N MET A 260 -4.39 4.51 1.69
CA MET A 260 -3.86 3.15 1.71
C MET A 260 -2.61 3.04 2.57
N ARG A 261 -1.66 3.99 2.49
CA ARG A 261 -0.48 4.03 3.39
C ARG A 261 -0.88 4.00 4.85
N SER A 262 -1.85 4.84 5.24
CA SER A 262 -2.27 4.98 6.63
C SER A 262 -3.09 3.78 7.12
N ILE A 263 -3.94 3.22 6.24
CA ILE A 263 -4.72 2.01 6.52
C ILE A 263 -3.79 0.82 6.70
N ALA A 264 -2.76 0.67 5.86
CA ALA A 264 -1.78 -0.42 5.99
C ALA A 264 -1.10 -0.40 7.36
N LEU A 265 -0.66 0.79 7.82
CA LEU A 265 -0.09 0.95 9.17
C LEU A 265 -1.11 0.65 10.27
N ALA A 266 -2.33 1.17 10.15
CA ALA A 266 -3.38 0.92 11.14
C ALA A 266 -3.65 -0.59 11.27
N GLN A 267 -3.83 -1.29 10.14
CA GLN A 267 -4.04 -2.75 10.11
C GLN A 267 -2.84 -3.54 10.65
N ALA A 268 -1.60 -3.11 10.36
CA ALA A 268 -0.43 -3.74 10.94
C ALA A 268 -0.44 -3.60 12.48
N GLN A 269 -0.84 -2.44 12.99
CA GLN A 269 -1.00 -2.20 14.42
C GLN A 269 -2.14 -3.04 15.02
N GLU A 270 -3.22 -3.31 14.28
CA GLU A 270 -4.28 -4.25 14.70
C GLU A 270 -3.73 -5.65 14.94
N LEU A 271 -2.83 -6.13 14.07
CA LEU A 271 -2.18 -7.43 14.23
C LEU A 271 -1.22 -7.45 15.44
N VAL A 272 -0.61 -6.32 15.79
CA VAL A 272 0.19 -6.19 17.02
C VAL A 272 -0.70 -6.33 18.26
N VAL A 273 -1.88 -5.71 18.26
CA VAL A 273 -2.87 -5.88 19.35
C VAL A 273 -3.34 -7.32 19.42
N LEU A 274 -3.71 -7.93 18.28
CA LEU A 274 -4.15 -9.32 18.22
C LEU A 274 -3.09 -10.25 18.83
N ARG A 275 -1.84 -10.11 18.41
CA ARG A 275 -0.73 -10.87 18.97
C ARG A 275 -0.56 -10.60 20.46
N GLY A 276 -0.67 -9.36 20.89
CA GLY A 276 -0.47 -8.96 22.28
C GLY A 276 -1.47 -9.63 23.23
N VAL A 277 -2.74 -9.67 22.84
CA VAL A 277 -3.83 -10.26 23.66
C VAL A 277 -3.88 -11.79 23.62
N THR A 278 -3.14 -12.43 22.72
CA THR A 278 -3.05 -13.90 22.64
C THR A 278 -1.82 -14.47 23.37
N ARG A 279 -0.97 -13.62 23.98
CA ARG A 279 0.18 -14.10 24.77
C ARG A 279 -0.26 -14.57 26.16
N GLU A 280 0.58 -15.40 26.79
CA GLU A 280 0.40 -15.81 28.18
C GLU A 280 0.42 -14.62 29.15
N THR A 281 1.31 -13.65 28.92
CA THR A 281 1.42 -12.41 29.71
C THR A 281 1.09 -11.21 28.83
N VAL A 282 0.08 -10.45 29.26
CA VAL A 282 -0.47 -9.34 28.48
C VAL A 282 -0.40 -8.04 29.28
N ASP A 283 0.19 -7.01 28.66
CA ASP A 283 0.08 -5.63 29.14
C ASP A 283 -1.20 -5.01 28.56
N TRP A 284 -2.29 -5.10 29.32
CA TRP A 284 -3.61 -4.62 28.93
C TRP A 284 -3.67 -3.09 28.75
N VAL A 285 -2.87 -2.34 29.51
CA VAL A 285 -2.78 -0.88 29.37
C VAL A 285 -2.10 -0.53 28.05
N LEU A 286 -1.04 -1.25 27.68
CA LEU A 286 -0.42 -1.12 26.36
C LEU A 286 -1.43 -1.43 25.26
N MET A 287 -2.17 -2.54 25.35
CA MET A 287 -3.19 -2.89 24.34
C MET A 287 -4.22 -1.77 24.15
N GLY A 288 -4.70 -1.17 25.24
CA GLY A 288 -5.58 -0.01 25.18
C GLY A 288 -4.94 1.20 24.48
N LYS A 289 -3.68 1.54 24.80
CA LYS A 289 -2.93 2.61 24.12
C LYS A 289 -2.75 2.37 22.63
N LEU A 290 -2.52 1.11 22.22
CA LEU A 290 -2.40 0.75 20.81
C LEU A 290 -3.76 0.89 20.09
N CYS A 291 -4.87 0.49 20.73
CA CYS A 291 -6.22 0.70 20.20
C CYS A 291 -6.57 2.18 20.05
N SER A 292 -6.17 3.03 21.01
CA SER A 292 -6.32 4.48 20.92
C SER A 292 -5.58 5.07 19.70
N ASP A 293 -4.37 4.59 19.41
CA ASP A 293 -3.62 4.98 18.19
C ASP A 293 -4.32 4.52 16.91
N ILE A 294 -4.80 3.27 16.86
CA ILE A 294 -5.55 2.73 15.72
C ILE A 294 -6.80 3.57 15.44
N ALA A 295 -7.60 3.86 16.48
CA ALA A 295 -8.79 4.68 16.37
C ALA A 295 -8.48 6.07 15.82
N LYS A 296 -7.42 6.71 16.33
CA LYS A 296 -6.96 8.03 15.87
C LYS A 296 -6.57 8.03 14.39
N ARG A 297 -5.87 6.99 13.92
CA ARG A 297 -5.48 6.84 12.50
C ARG A 297 -6.70 6.75 11.59
N TYR A 298 -7.68 5.93 11.94
CA TYR A 298 -8.90 5.79 11.16
C TYR A 298 -9.79 7.05 11.20
N LYS A 299 -9.90 7.70 12.36
CA LYS A 299 -10.62 8.98 12.50
C LYS A 299 -10.01 10.08 11.65
N GLY A 300 -8.68 10.22 11.68
CA GLY A 300 -7.95 11.17 10.84
C GLY A 300 -8.17 10.92 9.35
N MET A 301 -8.24 9.63 8.95
CA MET A 301 -8.53 9.25 7.57
C MET A 301 -9.97 9.59 7.16
N SER A 302 -10.95 9.23 7.97
CA SER A 302 -12.36 9.55 7.70
C SER A 302 -12.58 11.07 7.57
N PHE A 303 -11.94 11.86 8.44
CA PHE A 303 -11.97 13.31 8.35
C PHE A 303 -11.38 13.81 7.02
N SER A 304 -10.19 13.33 6.64
CA SER A 304 -9.56 13.70 5.37
C SER A 304 -10.45 13.33 4.17
N LEU A 305 -11.02 12.12 4.15
CA LEU A 305 -11.94 11.67 3.09
C LEU A 305 -13.25 12.48 3.06
N THR A 306 -13.73 12.97 4.20
CA THR A 306 -14.93 13.83 4.29
C THR A 306 -14.72 15.14 3.55
N TRP A 307 -13.57 15.79 3.76
CA TRP A 307 -13.21 17.00 3.03
C TRP A 307 -13.17 16.75 1.52
N VAL A 308 -12.55 15.64 1.09
CA VAL A 308 -12.44 15.31 -0.33
C VAL A 308 -13.79 14.99 -0.98
N LEU A 309 -14.72 14.37 -0.25
CA LEU A 309 -16.11 14.12 -0.69
C LEU A 309 -16.92 15.41 -0.83
N ILE A 310 -16.81 16.34 0.12
CA ILE A 310 -17.52 17.63 0.08
C ILE A 310 -17.10 18.44 -1.15
N PHE A 311 -15.82 18.39 -1.53
CA PHE A 311 -15.31 19.07 -2.72
C PHE A 311 -15.47 18.29 -4.03
N LYS A 312 -16.23 17.17 -4.04
CA LYS A 312 -16.50 16.31 -5.21
C LYS A 312 -15.25 15.81 -5.94
N ILE A 313 -14.13 15.66 -5.24
CA ILE A 313 -12.87 15.20 -5.85
C ILE A 313 -12.91 13.66 -6.03
N LEU A 314 -13.59 12.92 -5.14
CA LEU A 314 -13.64 11.45 -5.16
C LEU A 314 -14.88 10.83 -5.87
N PRO A 315 -14.76 9.65 -6.51
CA PRO A 315 -15.86 8.95 -7.18
C PRO A 315 -16.95 8.39 -6.23
N PRO A 316 -18.18 8.13 -6.73
CA PRO A 316 -19.34 7.70 -5.92
C PRO A 316 -19.22 6.32 -5.23
N ASN A 317 -18.15 5.55 -5.47
CA ASN A 317 -17.90 4.25 -4.81
C ASN A 317 -17.12 4.36 -3.47
N GLN A 318 -16.59 5.54 -3.16
CA GLN A 318 -15.81 5.85 -1.94
C GLN A 318 -16.57 5.97 -0.60
N PRO A 319 -17.91 6.15 -0.51
CA PRO A 319 -18.58 6.15 0.80
C PRO A 319 -18.40 4.81 1.55
N ARG A 320 -18.09 3.71 0.84
CA ARG A 320 -17.73 2.43 1.46
C ARG A 320 -16.41 2.48 2.23
N LEU A 321 -15.38 3.13 1.70
CA LEU A 321 -14.09 3.25 2.39
C LEU A 321 -14.21 4.16 3.63
N ARG A 322 -14.91 5.29 3.48
CA ARG A 322 -15.19 6.18 4.62
C ARG A 322 -15.98 5.44 5.72
N ALA A 323 -17.09 4.80 5.35
CA ALA A 323 -17.90 4.05 6.31
C ALA A 323 -17.11 2.92 6.99
N TRP A 324 -16.16 2.31 6.27
CA TRP A 324 -15.26 1.30 6.82
C TRP A 324 -14.25 1.92 7.82
N CYS A 325 -13.67 3.08 7.51
CA CYS A 325 -12.81 3.82 8.45
C CYS A 325 -13.59 4.29 9.68
N ASP A 326 -14.81 4.79 9.52
CA ASP A 326 -15.69 5.21 10.62
C ASP A 326 -16.01 4.01 11.53
N PHE A 327 -16.36 2.87 10.93
CA PHE A 327 -16.53 1.61 11.65
C PHE A 327 -15.30 1.27 12.50
N LYS A 328 -14.12 1.22 11.88
CA LYS A 328 -12.87 0.87 12.56
C LYS A 328 -12.51 1.88 13.65
N SER A 329 -12.74 3.17 13.42
CA SER A 329 -12.52 4.22 14.42
C SER A 329 -13.37 3.98 15.66
N ILE A 330 -14.68 3.78 15.50
CA ILE A 330 -15.60 3.54 16.63
C ILE A 330 -15.25 2.23 17.33
N TYR A 331 -14.99 1.18 16.58
CA TYR A 331 -14.63 -0.13 17.12
C TYR A 331 -13.38 -0.06 18.00
N TYR A 332 -12.28 0.53 17.51
CA TYR A 332 -11.05 0.62 18.31
C TYR A 332 -11.13 1.67 19.42
N SER A 333 -11.97 2.70 19.29
CA SER A 333 -12.32 3.59 20.40
C SER A 333 -13.03 2.86 21.54
N ALA A 334 -13.84 1.83 21.25
CA ALA A 334 -14.47 0.98 22.26
C ALA A 334 -13.52 -0.06 22.87
N LEU A 335 -12.60 -0.61 22.08
CA LEU A 335 -11.62 -1.60 22.57
C LEU A 335 -10.60 -0.99 23.55
N SER A 336 -10.26 0.29 23.39
CA SER A 336 -9.32 0.99 24.30
C SER A 336 -9.79 0.96 25.78
N PRO A 337 -10.97 1.49 26.15
CA PRO A 337 -11.47 1.41 27.51
C PRO A 337 -11.76 -0.04 27.93
N TYR A 338 -12.16 -0.94 27.03
CA TYR A 338 -12.31 -2.35 27.37
C TYR A 338 -11.01 -2.96 27.94
N TYR A 339 -9.88 -2.81 27.25
CA TYR A 339 -8.61 -3.35 27.76
C TYR A 339 -8.14 -2.64 29.02
N GLN A 340 -8.44 -1.35 29.19
CA GLN A 340 -8.22 -0.66 30.46
C GLN A 340 -9.05 -1.28 31.59
N GLY A 341 -10.31 -1.65 31.32
CA GLY A 341 -11.16 -2.39 32.26
C GLY A 341 -10.61 -3.76 32.62
N VAL A 342 -10.05 -4.50 31.65
CA VAL A 342 -9.37 -5.78 31.91
C VAL A 342 -8.14 -5.60 32.79
N ALA A 343 -7.37 -4.52 32.60
CA ALA A 343 -6.22 -4.18 33.43
C ALA A 343 -6.63 -3.97 34.90
N GLU A 344 -7.72 -3.22 35.12
CA GLU A 344 -8.27 -2.92 36.45
C GLU A 344 -8.87 -4.18 37.10
N TRP A 345 -9.59 -4.99 36.33
CA TRP A 345 -10.15 -6.26 36.78
C TRP A 345 -9.07 -7.21 37.32
N ASN A 346 -7.93 -7.26 36.65
CA ASN A 346 -6.82 -8.14 37.03
C ASN A 346 -6.10 -7.74 38.32
N LYS A 347 -6.35 -6.54 38.87
CA LYS A 347 -5.88 -6.16 40.21
C LYS A 347 -6.54 -7.00 41.32
N ASN A 348 -7.71 -7.59 41.03
CA ASN A 348 -8.44 -8.49 41.93
C ASN A 348 -8.84 -7.89 43.29
N ASP A 349 -8.97 -6.56 43.36
CA ASP A 349 -9.43 -5.83 44.53
C ASP A 349 -10.78 -5.13 44.27
N ALA A 350 -11.35 -4.54 45.33
CA ALA A 350 -12.65 -3.87 45.26
C ALA A 350 -12.61 -2.66 44.31
N ALA A 351 -11.56 -1.83 44.42
CA ALA A 351 -11.38 -0.62 43.61
C ALA A 351 -11.23 -0.95 42.11
N GLY A 352 -10.40 -1.94 41.76
CA GLY A 352 -10.23 -2.43 40.40
C GLY A 352 -11.50 -3.04 39.83
N CYS A 353 -12.30 -3.74 40.65
CA CYS A 353 -13.59 -4.28 40.23
C CYS A 353 -14.56 -3.18 39.79
N VAL A 354 -14.78 -2.15 40.61
CA VAL A 354 -15.70 -1.05 40.24
C VAL A 354 -15.16 -0.18 39.12
N GLN A 355 -13.84 0.00 39.04
CA GLN A 355 -13.23 0.70 37.91
C GLN A 355 -13.37 -0.08 36.60
N ALA A 356 -13.27 -1.40 36.63
CA ALA A 356 -13.52 -2.26 35.49
C ALA A 356 -14.97 -2.15 34.99
N ILE A 357 -15.95 -2.11 35.91
CA ILE A 357 -17.37 -1.89 35.56
C ILE A 357 -17.54 -0.57 34.79
N ALA A 358 -16.99 0.54 35.31
CA ALA A 358 -17.08 1.85 34.67
C ALA A 358 -16.47 1.84 33.25
N GLN A 359 -15.34 1.16 33.08
CA GLN A 359 -14.67 1.02 31.78
C GLN A 359 -15.44 0.15 30.78
N TYR A 360 -16.01 -0.98 31.23
CA TYR A 360 -16.83 -1.84 30.38
C TYR A 360 -18.14 -1.16 29.96
N GLN A 361 -18.73 -0.34 30.83
CA GLN A 361 -19.88 0.51 30.48
C GLN A 361 -19.49 1.51 29.37
N GLN A 362 -18.37 2.22 29.52
CA GLN A 362 -17.88 3.13 28.48
C GLN A 362 -17.61 2.40 27.15
N ALA A 363 -16.95 1.24 27.18
CA ALA A 363 -16.71 0.43 25.99
C ALA A 363 -18.01 0.00 25.29
N LYS A 364 -19.02 -0.40 26.07
CA LYS A 364 -20.34 -0.77 25.55
C LYS A 364 -21.05 0.42 24.90
N GLU A 365 -21.02 1.58 25.52
CA GLU A 365 -21.61 2.81 24.99
C GLU A 365 -20.94 3.27 23.70
N GLU A 366 -19.60 3.27 23.65
CA GLU A 366 -18.86 3.57 22.42
C GLU A 366 -19.22 2.59 21.29
N LEU A 367 -19.26 1.29 21.58
CA LEU A 367 -19.60 0.28 20.58
C LEU A 367 -21.08 0.36 20.15
N ALA A 368 -21.97 0.89 20.99
CA ALA A 368 -23.38 1.12 20.62
C ALA A 368 -23.54 2.20 19.55
N LYS A 369 -22.57 3.12 19.40
CA LYS A 369 -22.55 4.13 18.32
C LYS A 369 -22.35 3.49 16.94
N LEU A 370 -21.80 2.28 16.89
CA LEU A 370 -21.57 1.56 15.66
C LEU A 370 -22.87 0.92 15.15
N GLN A 371 -23.43 1.50 14.09
CA GLN A 371 -24.64 1.01 13.41
C GLN A 371 -24.34 0.10 12.20
N THR A 372 -23.14 0.21 11.62
CA THR A 372 -22.66 -0.59 10.49
C THR A 372 -21.81 -1.77 10.98
N PHE A 373 -21.64 -2.81 10.17
CA PHE A 373 -20.83 -4.00 10.54
C PHE A 373 -21.24 -4.65 11.88
N ALA A 374 -22.55 -4.66 12.18
CA ALA A 374 -23.07 -5.17 13.43
C ALA A 374 -22.84 -6.68 13.58
N ALA A 375 -22.97 -7.44 12.49
CA ALA A 375 -22.73 -8.88 12.48
C ALA A 375 -21.26 -9.21 12.79
N GLU A 376 -20.33 -8.47 12.18
CA GLU A 376 -18.89 -8.64 12.34
C GLU A 376 -18.39 -8.25 13.73
N THR A 377 -19.14 -7.37 14.43
CA THR A 377 -18.81 -6.93 15.80
C THR A 377 -19.65 -7.59 16.88
N GLN A 378 -20.59 -8.47 16.51
CA GLN A 378 -21.54 -9.09 17.44
C GLN A 378 -20.84 -9.81 18.60
N ARG A 379 -19.80 -10.59 18.28
CA ARG A 379 -19.01 -11.29 19.29
C ARG A 379 -18.31 -10.35 20.26
N SER A 380 -17.78 -9.22 19.77
CA SER A 380 -17.16 -8.21 20.64
C SER A 380 -18.18 -7.61 21.60
N ARG A 381 -19.43 -7.38 21.15
CA ARG A 381 -20.52 -6.89 22.01
C ARG A 381 -20.86 -7.90 23.09
N GLU A 382 -20.95 -9.19 22.73
CA GLU A 382 -21.25 -10.27 23.68
C GLU A 382 -20.17 -10.42 24.75
N ILE A 383 -18.89 -10.35 24.38
CA ILE A 383 -17.78 -10.44 25.34
C ILE A 383 -17.76 -9.24 26.29
N ILE A 384 -17.91 -8.00 25.78
CA ILE A 384 -17.95 -6.80 26.62
C ILE A 384 -19.14 -6.88 27.60
N GLN A 385 -20.31 -7.30 27.12
CA GLN A 385 -21.49 -7.45 27.96
C GLN A 385 -21.28 -8.51 29.05
N ARG A 386 -20.75 -9.69 28.69
CA ARG A 386 -20.44 -10.76 29.64
C ARG A 386 -19.49 -10.29 30.73
N ASP A 387 -18.41 -9.59 30.37
CA ASP A 387 -17.39 -9.13 31.32
C ASP A 387 -17.95 -8.06 32.26
N LEU A 388 -18.81 -7.18 31.73
CA LEU A 388 -19.58 -6.23 32.54
C LEU A 388 -20.48 -6.94 33.54
N ASP A 389 -21.23 -7.96 33.11
CA ASP A 389 -22.17 -8.69 33.96
C ASP A 389 -21.43 -9.46 35.08
N ILE A 390 -20.29 -10.07 34.76
CA ILE A 390 -19.44 -10.75 35.74
C ILE A 390 -18.92 -9.76 36.78
N ALA A 391 -18.41 -8.60 36.34
CA ALA A 391 -17.88 -7.59 37.25
C ALA A 391 -18.97 -6.97 38.14
N ALA A 392 -20.14 -6.67 37.55
CA ALA A 392 -21.30 -6.15 38.28
C ALA A 392 -21.82 -7.17 39.31
N ALA A 393 -21.91 -8.45 38.94
CA ALA A 393 -22.30 -9.52 39.85
C ALA A 393 -21.31 -9.63 41.02
N ARG A 394 -20.00 -9.61 40.74
CA ARG A 394 -18.95 -9.66 41.77
C ARG A 394 -19.03 -8.47 42.72
N ASN A 395 -19.21 -7.26 42.20
CA ASN A 395 -19.38 -6.08 43.05
C ASN A 395 -20.64 -6.20 43.92
N SER A 396 -21.79 -6.57 43.33
CA SER A 396 -23.06 -6.70 44.05
C SER A 396 -23.12 -7.82 45.09
N SER A 397 -22.18 -8.77 45.06
CA SER A 397 -22.18 -9.93 45.95
C SER A 397 -21.01 -9.92 46.95
N ILE A 398 -19.91 -9.24 46.64
CA ILE A 398 -18.68 -9.27 47.44
C ILE A 398 -18.30 -7.88 47.96
N TYR A 399 -18.22 -6.88 47.08
CA TYR A 399 -17.57 -5.60 47.40
C TYR A 399 -18.53 -4.49 47.81
N PHE A 400 -19.71 -4.43 47.21
CA PHE A 400 -20.76 -3.42 47.46
C PHE A 400 -20.28 -1.96 47.31
N GLU A 401 -19.28 -1.75 46.46
CA GLU A 401 -18.67 -0.44 46.23
C GLU A 401 -19.45 0.38 45.20
N SER A 402 -19.34 1.71 45.31
CA SER A 402 -19.93 2.61 44.31
C SER A 402 -19.11 2.62 43.02
N ILE A 403 -19.80 2.64 41.88
CA ILE A 403 -19.14 2.69 40.56
C ILE A 403 -18.59 4.11 40.34
N PRO A 404 -17.27 4.28 40.16
CA PRO A 404 -16.66 5.58 39.91
C PRO A 404 -16.87 6.04 38.46
N THR A 405 -16.47 7.27 38.17
CA THR A 405 -16.30 7.71 36.78
C THR A 405 -15.23 6.88 36.05
N PRO A 406 -15.36 6.64 34.73
CA PRO A 406 -14.31 5.99 33.97
C PRO A 406 -12.97 6.74 34.06
N LEU A 407 -11.87 6.01 33.96
CA LEU A 407 -10.54 6.61 33.90
C LEU A 407 -10.37 7.44 32.60
N PRO A 408 -9.46 8.42 32.59
CA PRO A 408 -9.14 9.18 31.40
C PRO A 408 -8.72 8.30 30.22
N GLU A 409 -8.98 8.80 29.01
CA GLU A 409 -8.56 8.15 27.76
C GLU A 409 -7.04 7.89 27.75
N LEU A 410 -6.67 6.70 27.29
CA LEU A 410 -5.27 6.31 27.17
C LEU A 410 -4.57 7.08 26.04
N PRO A 411 -3.33 7.55 26.27
CA PRO A 411 -2.57 8.25 25.24
C PRO A 411 -2.25 7.30 24.08
N PRO A 412 -2.47 7.71 22.83
CA PRO A 412 -2.21 6.86 21.67
C PRO A 412 -0.72 6.52 21.58
N THR A 413 -0.41 5.23 21.44
CA THR A 413 0.96 4.72 21.28
C THR A 413 1.07 3.88 20.01
N SER A 414 2.04 4.19 19.15
CA SER A 414 2.30 3.46 17.91
C SER A 414 3.53 2.58 18.04
N LEU A 415 3.43 1.33 17.58
CA LEU A 415 4.56 0.40 17.46
C LEU A 415 4.90 0.09 16.00
N VAL A 416 4.10 0.61 15.06
CA VAL A 416 4.34 0.51 13.63
C VAL A 416 4.96 1.78 13.08
N GLN A 417 5.86 1.59 12.12
CA GLN A 417 6.46 2.65 11.32
C GLN A 417 6.47 2.23 9.87
N ILE A 418 6.55 3.21 8.96
CA ILE A 418 6.67 2.94 7.53
C ILE A 418 7.98 2.18 7.31
N GLN A 419 7.90 1.04 6.66
CA GLN A 419 9.09 0.36 6.16
C GLN A 419 9.48 0.99 4.83
N THR A 420 10.58 1.73 4.81
CA THR A 420 11.04 2.41 3.58
C THR A 420 11.16 1.42 2.43
N PHE A 421 10.51 1.73 1.31
CA PHE A 421 10.69 1.02 0.06
C PHE A 421 11.67 1.80 -0.80
N SER A 422 12.89 1.27 -0.96
CA SER A 422 13.87 1.83 -1.87
C SER A 422 13.37 1.64 -3.30
N THR A 423 13.17 2.76 -3.99
CA THR A 423 12.98 2.77 -5.44
C THR A 423 14.10 1.95 -6.08
N PRO A 424 13.80 0.98 -6.96
CA PRO A 424 14.82 0.16 -7.60
C PRO A 424 15.84 1.03 -8.35
N VAL A 425 17.00 0.48 -8.70
CA VAL A 425 17.94 1.15 -9.62
C VAL A 425 17.68 0.65 -11.04
N VAL A 426 18.00 1.45 -12.04
CA VAL A 426 17.90 1.07 -13.46
C VAL A 426 18.60 -0.27 -13.71
N ASN A 427 17.89 -1.19 -14.36
CA ASN A 427 18.41 -2.52 -14.62
C ASN A 427 19.68 -2.49 -15.48
N THR A 428 20.64 -3.36 -15.19
CA THR A 428 21.93 -3.43 -15.91
C THR A 428 21.78 -3.80 -17.39
N LEU A 429 20.69 -4.46 -17.78
CA LEU A 429 20.38 -4.79 -19.18
C LEU A 429 20.28 -3.55 -20.08
N TRP A 430 20.02 -2.36 -19.51
CA TRP A 430 20.03 -1.10 -20.26
C TRP A 430 21.43 -0.62 -20.67
N LYS A 431 22.51 -1.21 -20.13
CA LYS A 431 23.90 -0.88 -20.47
C LYS A 431 24.44 -1.67 -21.67
N GLU A 432 23.70 -2.64 -22.20
CA GLU A 432 24.12 -3.37 -23.40
C GLU A 432 24.13 -2.43 -24.62
N PRO A 433 25.24 -2.39 -25.40
CA PRO A 433 25.29 -1.56 -26.58
C PRO A 433 24.25 -2.05 -27.59
N VAL A 434 23.33 -1.17 -27.98
CA VAL A 434 22.40 -1.42 -29.08
C VAL A 434 23.26 -1.71 -30.32
N PRO A 435 23.13 -2.87 -30.99
CA PRO A 435 23.88 -3.13 -32.21
C PRO A 435 23.52 -2.05 -33.23
N VAL A 436 24.54 -1.31 -33.66
CA VAL A 436 24.43 -0.29 -34.70
C VAL A 436 24.06 -1.01 -35.99
N ASN A 437 22.78 -1.01 -36.34
CA ASN A 437 22.36 -1.48 -37.66
C ASN A 437 22.97 -0.54 -38.70
N THR A 438 23.96 -1.06 -39.40
CA THR A 438 24.52 -0.50 -40.63
C THR A 438 23.39 -0.36 -41.63
N THR A 439 23.20 0.88 -42.10
CA THR A 439 22.41 1.34 -43.25
C THR A 439 21.61 0.26 -44.00
N ALA A 440 20.30 0.22 -43.82
CA ALA A 440 19.37 -0.46 -44.74
C ALA A 440 18.41 0.59 -45.33
N SER A 441 18.46 0.71 -46.65
CA SER A 441 17.63 1.58 -47.48
C SER A 441 16.13 1.37 -47.24
N ALA A 442 15.36 2.47 -47.19
CA ALA A 442 13.92 2.47 -47.00
C ALA A 442 13.17 1.72 -48.13
N PRO A 443 12.19 0.84 -47.81
CA PRO A 443 11.21 0.37 -48.79
C PRO A 443 9.97 1.29 -48.82
N PRO A 444 9.18 1.29 -49.91
CA PRO A 444 8.15 2.28 -50.16
C PRO A 444 6.92 2.10 -49.26
N ARG A 445 6.23 3.21 -48.97
CA ARG A 445 4.95 3.26 -48.26
C ARG A 445 3.90 2.41 -48.99
N GLY A 446 3.57 1.26 -48.42
CA GLY A 446 2.36 0.50 -48.71
C GLY A 446 1.80 -0.01 -47.38
N SER A 447 0.52 0.26 -47.12
CA SER A 447 -0.18 -0.25 -45.93
C SER A 447 -0.08 -1.78 -45.87
N PRO A 448 0.31 -2.40 -44.74
CA PRO A 448 0.30 -3.85 -44.64
C PRO A 448 -1.14 -4.34 -44.52
N ALA A 449 -1.53 -5.23 -45.43
CA ALA A 449 -2.77 -5.98 -45.34
C ALA A 449 -2.74 -6.88 -44.09
N LEU A 450 -3.80 -6.81 -43.27
CA LEU A 450 -4.04 -7.73 -42.16
C LEU A 450 -4.17 -9.16 -42.71
N LYS A 451 -3.23 -10.04 -42.37
CA LYS A 451 -3.43 -11.49 -42.53
C LYS A 451 -4.34 -11.97 -41.40
N GLN A 452 -5.45 -12.59 -41.75
CA GLN A 452 -6.28 -13.35 -40.81
C GLN A 452 -5.46 -14.52 -40.22
N PRO A 453 -5.62 -14.83 -38.93
CA PRO A 453 -4.96 -15.97 -38.32
C PRO A 453 -5.59 -17.30 -38.78
N ASP A 454 -4.74 -18.29 -39.07
CA ASP A 454 -5.14 -19.68 -39.29
C ASP A 454 -5.75 -20.30 -38.01
N PRO A 455 -6.71 -21.22 -38.14
CA PRO A 455 -7.56 -21.70 -37.06
C PRO A 455 -6.83 -22.77 -36.25
N GLY A 456 -6.22 -22.39 -35.12
CA GLY A 456 -5.45 -23.33 -34.31
C GLY A 456 -5.13 -22.90 -32.89
N CYS A 457 -5.93 -22.03 -32.26
CA CYS A 457 -5.94 -21.86 -30.81
C CYS A 457 -7.27 -21.19 -30.42
N GLY A 458 -8.20 -22.01 -29.94
CA GLY A 458 -9.55 -21.58 -29.59
C GLY A 458 -9.56 -20.78 -28.29
N CYS A 459 -9.35 -19.46 -28.41
CA CYS A 459 -9.79 -18.48 -27.41
C CYS A 459 -10.26 -17.25 -28.17
N THR A 460 -11.52 -17.30 -28.60
CA THR A 460 -12.24 -16.18 -29.22
C THR A 460 -12.34 -15.04 -28.23
N ILE A 461 -11.97 -13.86 -28.71
CA ILE A 461 -11.77 -12.59 -28.00
C ILE A 461 -13.05 -11.78 -28.03
N MET A 462 -13.45 -11.22 -26.88
CA MET A 462 -14.06 -9.89 -26.78
C MET A 462 -13.43 -9.14 -25.63
#